data_AF-A0A1G2ZWC4-F1
#
_entry.id   AF-A0A1G2ZWC4-F1
#
_cell.length_a   1.000
_cell.length_b   1.000
_cell.length_c   1.000
_cell.angle_alpha   90.00
_cell.angle_beta   90.00
_cell.angle_gamma   90.00
#
_symmetry.space_group_name_H-M   'P 1'
#
loop_
_entity.id
_entity.type
_entity.pdbx_description
1 polymer ?
#
loop_
_entity_poly.entity_id
_entity_poly.type
_entity_poly.pdbx_seq_one_letter_code
_entity_poly.pdbx_strand_id
1 'polypeptide(L)'
;MRAITKVADEIWSILSKHFVYRLVLEMQDVDRLPIPLIEQLVMLKERIQEHGGMLRLCGLSDTCQKAIHAYRLPDGLPFYQDRTDAVVGHHASHPR
;
A
#
# COMPACT_ATOMS: atom_id res chain seq x y z
N MET A 1 0.46 12.88 -26.21
CA MET A 1 1.02 11.99 -25.18
C MET A 1 0.12 12.12 -23.95
N ARG A 2 -0.81 11.17 -23.71
CA ARG A 2 -1.64 11.21 -22.49
C ARG A 2 -0.68 11.00 -21.32
N ALA A 3 -0.63 11.94 -20.38
CA ALA A 3 0.02 11.68 -19.10
C ALA A 3 -0.70 10.45 -18.53
N ILE A 4 0.01 9.33 -18.41
CA ILE A 4 -0.45 8.24 -17.55
C ILE A 4 -0.28 8.82 -16.15
N THR A 5 -1.33 9.43 -15.63
CA THR A 5 -1.34 9.83 -14.23
C THR A 5 -1.17 8.54 -13.43
N LYS A 6 -0.07 8.47 -12.68
CA LYS A 6 0.25 7.30 -11.87
C LYS A 6 -0.66 7.34 -10.64
N VAL A 7 -1.28 6.21 -10.30
CA VAL A 7 -2.18 6.08 -9.13
C VAL A 7 -1.50 6.61 -7.85
N ALA A 8 -0.20 6.36 -7.70
CA ALA A 8 0.59 6.90 -6.59
C ALA A 8 0.61 8.43 -6.52
N ASP A 9 0.72 9.12 -7.66
CA ASP A 9 0.77 10.58 -7.71
C ASP A 9 -0.58 11.21 -7.36
N GLU A 10 -1.68 10.58 -7.82
CA GLU A 10 -3.04 11.03 -7.49
C GLU A 10 -3.33 10.87 -6.01
N ILE A 11 -3.02 9.70 -5.44
CA ILE A 11 -3.18 9.45 -4.00
C ILE A 11 -2.31 10.43 -3.21
N TRP A 12 -1.04 10.60 -3.59
CA TRP A 12 -0.15 11.54 -2.93
C TRP A 12 -0.69 12.98 -2.94
N SER A 13 -1.25 13.42 -4.07
CA SER A 13 -1.83 14.77 -4.18
C SER A 13 -2.93 14.99 -3.13
N ILE A 14 -3.76 13.98 -2.89
CA ILE A 14 -4.79 14.02 -1.85
C ILE A 14 -4.15 14.06 -0.45
N LEU A 15 -3.26 13.10 -0.14
CA LEU A 15 -2.63 12.98 1.16
C LEU A 15 -1.89 14.26 1.58
N SER A 16 -1.05 14.79 0.67
CA SER A 16 -0.23 15.98 0.91
C SER A 16 -1.05 17.25 1.07
N LYS A 17 -2.14 17.42 0.30
CA LYS A 17 -3.04 18.56 0.43
C LYS A 17 -3.74 18.61 1.79
N HIS A 18 -4.02 17.44 2.37
CA HIS A 18 -4.73 17.31 3.64
C HIS A 18 -3.81 17.06 4.83
N PHE A 19 -2.49 16.97 4.61
CA PHE A 19 -1.49 16.61 5.63
C PHE A 19 -1.81 15.29 6.37
N VAL A 20 -2.39 14.34 5.64
CA VAL A 20 -2.72 13.01 6.17
C VAL A 20 -1.77 11.99 5.54
N TYR A 21 -0.85 11.44 6.34
CA TYR A 21 0.17 10.50 5.86
C TYR A 21 -0.02 9.08 6.41
N ARG A 22 -1.17 8.78 7.01
CA ARG A 22 -1.54 7.40 7.37
C ARG A 22 -2.60 6.92 6.40
N LEU A 23 -2.22 6.00 5.52
CA LEU A 23 -3.07 5.50 4.44
C LEU A 23 -3.30 3.99 4.59
N VAL A 24 -4.57 3.60 4.54
CA VAL A 24 -5.00 2.21 4.38
C VAL A 24 -5.65 2.08 3.00
N LEU A 25 -5.19 1.11 2.21
CA LEU A 25 -5.82 0.74 0.93
C LEU A 25 -6.56 -0.59 1.09
N GLU A 26 -7.86 -0.58 0.84
CA GLU A 26 -8.70 -1.79 0.75
C GLU A 26 -8.57 -2.37 -0.67
N MET A 27 -8.12 -3.62 -0.76
CA MET A 27 -7.77 -4.29 -2.02
C MET A 27 -8.72 -5.45 -2.35
N GLN A 28 -9.86 -5.56 -1.65
CA GLN A 28 -10.82 -6.66 -1.76
C GLN A 28 -11.35 -6.87 -3.19
N ASP A 29 -11.48 -5.78 -3.95
CA ASP A 29 -11.99 -5.77 -5.32
C ASP A 29 -10.85 -5.79 -6.37
N VAL A 30 -9.61 -6.03 -5.93
CA VAL A 30 -8.41 -6.04 -6.78
C VAL A 30 -7.93 -7.48 -6.99
N ASP A 31 -8.30 -8.06 -8.12
CA ASP A 31 -7.94 -9.43 -8.47
C ASP A 31 -6.45 -9.62 -8.79
N ARG A 32 -5.80 -8.58 -9.30
CA ARG A 32 -4.41 -8.64 -9.78
C ARG A 32 -3.64 -7.38 -9.46
N LEU A 33 -2.40 -7.56 -8.98
CA LEU A 33 -1.42 -6.50 -8.79
C LEU A 33 -0.28 -6.66 -9.81
N PRO A 34 -0.34 -5.97 -10.96
CA PRO A 34 0.75 -5.98 -11.92
C PRO A 34 1.98 -5.24 -11.36
N ILE A 35 3.17 -5.66 -11.78
CA ILE A 35 4.46 -5.12 -11.30
C ILE A 35 4.53 -3.58 -11.31
N PRO A 36 4.10 -2.87 -12.39
CA PRO A 36 4.15 -1.41 -12.39
C PRO A 36 3.27 -0.74 -11.32
N LEU A 37 2.21 -1.41 -10.87
CA LEU A 37 1.38 -0.91 -9.77
C LEU A 37 2.03 -1.18 -8.42
N ILE A 38 2.68 -2.34 -8.24
CA ILE A 38 3.47 -2.64 -7.04
C ILE A 38 4.59 -1.59 -6.87
N GLU A 39 5.30 -1.26 -7.95
CA GLU A 39 6.32 -0.19 -7.97
C GLU A 39 5.75 1.16 -7.54
N GLN A 40 4.56 1.51 -8.03
CA GLN A 40 3.87 2.74 -7.62
C GLN A 40 3.49 2.75 -6.13
N LEU A 41 3.01 1.63 -5.60
CA LEU A 41 2.67 1.51 -4.18
C LEU A 41 3.93 1.61 -3.29
N VAL A 42 5.07 1.09 -3.76
CA VAL A 42 6.36 1.20 -3.06
C VAL A 42 6.84 2.64 -3.03
N MET A 43 6.86 3.32 -4.19
CA MET A 43 7.23 4.74 -4.24
C MET A 43 6.31 5.60 -3.35
N LEU A 44 5.00 5.31 -3.34
CA LEU A 44 4.06 5.99 -2.46
C LEU A 44 4.36 5.73 -0.97
N LYS A 45 4.67 4.48 -0.59
CA LYS A 45 5.06 4.11 0.77
C LYS A 45 6.28 4.90 1.23
N GLU A 46 7.34 4.92 0.43
CA GLU A 46 8.59 5.64 0.75
C GLU A 46 8.32 7.12 1.00
N ARG A 47 7.57 7.76 0.09
CA ARG A 47 7.21 9.17 0.20
C ARG A 47 6.36 9.48 1.44
N ILE A 48 5.44 8.58 1.79
CA ILE A 48 4.65 8.67 3.02
C ILE A 48 5.55 8.51 4.27
N GLN A 49 6.52 7.60 4.24
CA GLN A 49 7.45 7.36 5.34
C GLN A 49 8.39 8.54 5.59
N GLU A 50 8.83 9.24 4.54
CA GLU A 50 9.59 10.50 4.65
C GLU A 50 8.85 11.57 5.46
N HIS A 51 7.52 11.47 5.54
CA HIS A 51 6.66 12.39 6.30
C HIS A 51 6.21 11.80 7.66
N GLY A 52 6.89 10.75 8.15
CA GLY A 52 6.57 10.06 9.40
C GLY A 52 5.25 9.29 9.36
N GLY A 53 4.73 9.05 8.15
CA GLY A 53 3.49 8.35 7.90
C GLY A 53 3.65 6.86 7.71
N MET A 54 2.57 6.20 7.29
CA MET A 54 2.62 4.82 6.86
C MET A 54 1.57 4.47 5.80
N LEU A 55 1.92 3.52 4.93
CA LEU A 55 1.02 2.86 4.00
C LEU A 55 0.76 1.42 4.48
N ARG A 56 -0.51 1.02 4.51
CA ARG A 56 -0.97 -0.33 4.83
C ARG A 56 -1.95 -0.82 3.76
N LEU A 57 -1.87 -2.09 3.40
CA LEU A 57 -2.82 -2.75 2.50
C LEU A 57 -3.72 -3.69 3.31
N CYS A 58 -4.93 -3.95 2.85
CA CYS A 58 -5.78 -4.99 3.43
C CYS A 58 -6.71 -5.61 2.39
N GLY A 59 -7.30 -6.77 2.71
CA GLY A 59 -8.21 -7.45 1.80
C GLY A 59 -7.56 -7.98 0.52
N LEU A 60 -6.25 -8.27 0.53
CA LEU A 60 -5.56 -8.80 -0.65
C LEU A 60 -6.02 -10.24 -0.95
N SER A 61 -6.35 -10.50 -2.22
CA SER A 61 -6.49 -11.87 -2.72
C SER A 61 -5.17 -12.65 -2.62
N ASP A 62 -5.24 -13.99 -2.57
CA ASP A 62 -4.05 -14.85 -2.54
C ASP A 62 -3.10 -14.60 -3.72
N THR A 63 -3.64 -14.31 -4.90
CA THR A 63 -2.87 -13.97 -6.10
C THR A 63 -2.08 -12.67 -5.89
N CYS A 64 -2.72 -11.66 -5.32
CA CYS A 64 -2.09 -10.38 -5.02
C CYS A 64 -1.03 -10.50 -3.92
N GLN A 65 -1.27 -11.29 -2.88
CA GLN A 65 -0.28 -11.58 -1.84
C GLN A 65 0.97 -12.26 -2.42
N LYS A 66 0.79 -13.27 -3.29
CA LYS A 66 1.89 -13.94 -3.99
C LYS A 66 2.69 -12.97 -4.88
N ALA A 67 2.01 -12.06 -5.57
CA ALA A 67 2.67 -11.05 -6.40
C ALA A 67 3.55 -10.10 -5.57
N ILE A 68 3.05 -9.62 -4.43
CA ILE A 68 3.82 -8.78 -3.49
C ILE A 68 5.01 -9.56 -2.93
N HIS A 69 4.84 -10.81 -2.50
CA HIS A 69 5.93 -11.62 -1.96
C HIS A 69 7.01 -11.96 -3.00
N ALA A 70 6.63 -12.17 -4.25
CA ALA A 70 7.57 -12.37 -5.35
C ALA A 70 8.41 -11.11 -5.63
N TYR A 71 7.85 -9.94 -5.33
CA TYR A 71 8.52 -8.65 -5.43
C TYR A 71 9.40 -8.45 -4.18
N ARG A 72 10.71 -8.74 -4.28
CA ARG A 72 11.68 -8.73 -3.17
C ARG A 72 11.97 -7.32 -2.62
N LEU A 73 11.01 -6.73 -1.94
CA LEU A 73 11.13 -5.42 -1.31
C LEU A 73 11.84 -5.55 0.05
N PRO A 74 12.94 -4.81 0.29
CA PRO A 74 13.67 -4.85 1.56
C PRO A 74 12.76 -4.61 2.77
N ASP A 75 11.83 -3.65 2.66
CA ASP A 75 10.90 -3.27 3.74
C ASP A 75 9.45 -3.71 3.48
N GLY A 76 9.20 -4.47 2.40
CA GLY A 76 7.87 -4.99 2.03
C GLY A 76 6.78 -3.94 1.77
N LEU A 77 5.58 -4.42 1.45
CA LEU A 77 4.33 -3.67 1.59
C LEU A 77 3.55 -4.30 2.75
N PRO A 78 3.37 -3.62 3.89
CA PRO A 78 2.63 -4.18 5.01
C PRO A 78 1.19 -4.44 4.60
N PHE A 79 0.73 -5.68 4.80
CA PHE A 79 -0.68 -6.02 4.56
C PHE A 79 -1.31 -6.75 5.73
N TYR A 80 -2.62 -6.57 5.86
CA TYR A 80 -3.47 -7.05 6.94
C TYR A 80 -4.68 -7.78 6.36
N GLN A 81 -5.38 -8.54 7.19
CA GLN A 81 -6.56 -9.28 6.76
C GLN A 81 -7.67 -8.32 6.29
N ASP A 82 -8.03 -7.35 7.13
CA ASP A 82 -9.10 -6.40 6.85
C ASP A 82 -8.74 -4.96 7.25
N ARG A 83 -9.67 -4.02 6.97
CA ARG A 83 -9.52 -2.61 7.30
C ARG A 83 -9.30 -2.38 8.79
N THR A 84 -10.01 -3.11 9.64
CA THR A 84 -9.94 -2.93 11.10
C THR A 84 -8.53 -3.25 11.58
N ASP A 85 -8.00 -4.39 11.16
CA ASP A 85 -6.62 -4.80 11.48
C ASP A 85 -5.59 -3.81 10.94
N ALA A 86 -5.79 -3.29 9.72
CA ALA A 86 -4.92 -2.29 9.13
C ALA A 86 -4.97 -0.94 9.86
N VAL A 87 -6.13 -0.50 10.37
CA VAL A 87 -6.23 0.75 11.14
C VAL A 87 -5.55 0.60 12.50
N VAL A 88 -5.82 -0.51 13.20
CA VAL A 88 -5.26 -0.80 14.53
C VAL A 88 -3.77 -1.14 14.45
N GLY A 89 -3.30 -1.70 13.33
CA GLY A 89 -1.94 -2.18 13.16
C GLY A 89 -1.69 -3.55 13.78
N HIS A 90 -2.73 -4.39 13.89
CA HIS A 90 -2.60 -5.72 14.48
C HIS A 90 -2.05 -6.70 13.43
N HIS A 91 -0.74 -7.02 13.52
CA HIS A 91 -0.17 -8.11 12.72
C HIS A 91 -0.38 -9.43 13.46
N ALA A 92 -1.16 -10.35 12.89
CA ALA A 92 -1.31 -11.71 13.42
C ALA A 92 0.02 -12.50 13.50
N SER A 93 1.09 -12.01 12.85
CA SER A 93 2.38 -12.69 12.71
C SER A 93 3.55 -12.08 13.50
N HIS A 94 3.33 -11.12 14.41
CA HIS A 94 4.36 -10.68 15.37
C HIS A 94 3.76 -10.57 16.78
N PRO A 95 4.18 -11.44 17.74
CA PRO A 95 3.82 -11.24 19.13
C PRO A 95 4.47 -9.95 19.63
N ARG A 96 3.70 -9.17 20.41
CA ARG A 96 4.14 -7.91 21.01
C ARG A 96 5.33 -8.11 21.95
#